data_AF-A0A8B7NIT9-F1
#
_entry.id   AF-A0A8B7NIT9-F1
#
_cell.length_a   1.000
_cell.length_b   1.000
_cell.length_c   1.000
_cell.angle_alpha   90.00
_cell.angle_beta   90.00
_cell.angle_gamma   90.00
#
_symmetry.space_group_name_H-M   'P 1'
#
loop_
_entity.id
_entity.type
_entity.pdbx_description
1 polymer ?
#
loop_
_entity_poly.entity_id
_entity_poly.type
_entity_poly.pdbx_seq_one_letter_code
_entity_poly.pdbx_strand_id
1 'polypeptide(L)'
;MVQIISEMLSTASSMLNRDVRVRCPLCNAKSQVIYCVECLNSGTFCHSQYESDGERYMDICVNVFRIRGKMKLLEQKILELDQEKQRASLLMIQIEKQKKKNENMQNTAIELKRNNDLLHKKSQRTDSMIEHRHRINLRYRSSMAPAKEMLASTKKKASMHYKELQDISGRLKVHSCALIDDLLRFVFPLEYLGERHSGEGAGPLQLMMQAPEGSLWSIDDAYSFSLYSISKLLIPGSGSLLNFIPSDVHTSDEVVEATCPDWAVGRDQMPCRVLSITAALTHVTLLVNIIACLMQVVLPHHLSHAEFNDHDLTEEVLNFLLTKLSINVVVLATAVGVAPDSLSSLHCIVKNLVLVIKHLSHAKISPAVHLSEAAYRELHRGSGALTLRSYTRCKNFLPYLNSALHENTEQLLYDYHVVSSLDLDLAAT
;
A
#
# COMPACT_ATOMS: atom_id res chain seq x y z
N MET A 1 15.99 -20.17 124.83
CA MET A 1 15.43 -21.47 125.30
C MET A 1 16.36 -22.23 126.26
N VAL A 2 17.43 -21.62 126.78
CA VAL A 2 18.39 -22.25 127.70
C VAL A 2 18.07 -21.96 129.18
N GLN A 3 17.23 -20.94 129.47
CA GLN A 3 16.82 -20.61 130.85
C GLN A 3 15.70 -21.52 131.41
N ILE A 4 14.86 -22.13 130.57
CA ILE A 4 13.75 -22.99 131.04
C ILE A 4 14.23 -24.38 131.49
N ILE A 5 15.36 -24.85 130.96
CA ILE A 5 15.89 -26.19 131.28
C ILE A 5 16.61 -26.21 132.64
N SER A 6 17.13 -25.06 133.10
CA SER A 6 17.80 -24.98 134.41
C SER A 6 16.82 -25.01 135.59
N GLU A 7 15.57 -24.56 135.43
CA GLU A 7 14.57 -24.60 136.51
C GLU A 7 13.93 -25.99 136.70
N MET A 8 13.89 -26.83 135.64
CA MET A 8 13.26 -28.15 135.73
C MET A 8 14.15 -29.23 136.37
N LEU A 9 15.44 -28.99 136.57
CA LEU A 9 16.36 -29.99 137.12
C LEU A 9 16.63 -29.84 138.63
N SER A 10 16.12 -28.79 139.30
CA SER A 10 16.31 -28.63 140.76
C SER A 10 15.22 -29.30 141.60
N THR A 11 14.07 -29.61 141.02
CA THR A 11 12.95 -30.29 141.69
C THR A 11 12.88 -31.78 141.34
N ALA A 12 14.05 -32.42 141.26
CA ALA A 12 14.19 -33.86 141.25
C ALA A 12 14.97 -34.32 142.50
N SER A 13 14.37 -34.27 143.69
CA SER A 13 14.98 -34.89 144.88
C SER A 13 14.00 -35.37 145.95
N SER A 14 12.71 -35.48 145.67
CA SER A 14 11.82 -36.20 146.58
C SER A 14 10.60 -36.73 145.85
N MET A 15 10.59 -38.03 145.55
CA MET A 15 9.44 -38.95 145.62
C MET A 15 9.81 -40.26 144.92
N LEU A 16 9.75 -41.34 145.69
CA LEU A 16 9.94 -42.72 145.26
C LEU A 16 8.91 -43.16 144.21
N ASN A 17 9.33 -44.13 143.39
CA ASN A 17 8.52 -45.17 142.72
C ASN A 17 7.10 -44.78 142.26
N ARG A 18 6.95 -44.51 140.96
CA ARG A 18 5.75 -44.87 140.17
C ARG A 18 6.16 -45.01 138.69
N ASP A 19 5.57 -45.99 138.01
CA ASP A 19 5.65 -46.19 136.55
C ASP A 19 5.25 -44.91 135.79
N VAL A 20 6.23 -44.08 135.41
CA VAL A 20 5.98 -42.92 134.55
C VAL A 20 6.03 -43.37 133.09
N ARG A 21 4.87 -43.69 132.52
CA ARG A 21 4.72 -43.82 131.06
C ARG A 21 4.74 -42.43 130.43
N VAL A 22 5.89 -42.00 129.91
CA VAL A 22 6.04 -40.74 129.18
C VAL A 22 5.52 -40.91 127.75
N ARG A 23 4.77 -39.92 127.23
CA ARG A 23 4.28 -39.95 125.84
C ARG A 23 5.41 -39.57 124.89
N CYS A 24 5.56 -40.30 123.80
CA CYS A 24 6.54 -39.99 122.77
C CYS A 24 6.23 -38.62 122.13
N PRO A 25 7.17 -37.66 122.08
CA PRO A 25 6.90 -36.33 121.54
C PRO A 25 6.68 -36.31 120.01
N LEU A 26 7.03 -37.39 119.29
CA LEU A 26 6.89 -37.47 117.82
C LEU A 26 5.54 -38.09 117.38
N CYS A 27 5.00 -39.06 118.12
CA CYS A 27 3.76 -39.76 117.75
C CYS A 27 2.69 -39.78 118.85
N ASN A 28 2.99 -39.20 120.01
CA ASN A 28 2.12 -39.08 121.19
C ASN A 28 1.61 -40.40 121.80
N ALA A 29 2.14 -41.55 121.38
CA ALA A 29 1.84 -42.85 121.96
C ALA A 29 2.51 -43.02 123.35
N LYS A 30 1.83 -43.72 124.27
CA LYS A 30 2.33 -44.03 125.62
C LYS A 30 3.32 -45.20 125.54
N SER A 31 4.61 -44.93 125.64
CA SER A 31 5.70 -45.92 125.57
C SER A 31 6.32 -46.17 126.95
N GLN A 32 6.81 -47.39 127.20
CA GLN A 32 7.63 -47.73 128.37
C GLN A 32 9.13 -47.50 128.14
N VAL A 33 9.56 -47.25 126.89
CA VAL A 33 10.97 -47.04 126.54
C VAL A 33 11.19 -45.57 126.26
N ILE A 34 12.02 -44.93 127.10
CA ILE A 34 12.47 -43.54 126.98
C ILE A 34 13.94 -43.61 126.58
N TYR A 35 14.28 -43.16 125.37
CA TYR A 35 15.66 -43.09 124.93
C TYR A 35 16.38 -41.95 125.65
N CYS A 36 17.60 -42.17 126.13
CA CYS A 36 18.41 -41.11 126.72
C CYS A 36 18.88 -40.11 125.64
N VAL A 37 19.27 -38.90 126.06
CA VAL A 37 19.80 -37.85 125.16
C VAL A 37 20.96 -38.37 124.31
N GLU A 38 21.79 -39.24 124.87
CA GLU A 38 22.93 -39.83 124.17
C GLU A 38 22.51 -40.79 123.06
N CYS A 39 21.47 -41.62 123.27
CA CYS A 39 20.87 -42.47 122.23
C CYS A 39 20.16 -41.67 121.13
N LEU A 40 19.58 -40.52 121.47
CA LEU A 40 18.99 -39.57 120.51
C LEU A 40 20.08 -38.89 119.67
N ASN A 41 21.16 -38.43 120.32
CA ASN A 41 22.28 -37.76 119.66
C ASN A 41 23.14 -38.73 118.83
N SER A 42 23.29 -39.98 119.26
CA SER A 42 23.96 -41.04 118.50
C SER A 42 23.07 -41.66 117.41
N GLY A 43 21.75 -41.40 117.47
CA GLY A 43 20.75 -41.97 116.57
C GLY A 43 20.57 -43.49 116.69
N THR A 44 21.00 -44.08 117.80
CA THR A 44 20.86 -45.53 118.10
C THR A 44 19.55 -45.80 118.83
N PHE A 45 18.43 -45.47 118.19
CA PHE A 45 17.10 -45.83 118.68
C PHE A 45 16.29 -46.52 117.57
N CYS A 46 15.41 -47.43 117.96
CA CYS A 46 14.58 -48.26 117.08
C CYS A 46 13.10 -47.96 117.31
N HIS A 47 12.21 -48.27 116.35
CA HIS A 47 10.77 -48.09 116.57
C HIS A 47 10.24 -49.17 117.53
N SER A 48 9.41 -48.79 118.51
CA SER A 48 8.98 -49.64 119.63
C SER A 48 8.07 -50.83 119.27
N GLN A 49 7.84 -51.10 117.99
CA GLN A 49 6.96 -52.19 117.50
C GLN A 49 7.72 -53.30 116.75
N TYR A 50 9.03 -53.19 116.60
CA TYR A 50 9.87 -54.22 115.97
C TYR A 50 10.77 -54.86 117.03
N GLU A 51 10.34 -55.99 117.59
CA GLU A 51 10.94 -56.57 118.79
C GLU A 51 12.12 -57.52 118.55
N SER A 52 12.66 -57.61 117.33
CA SER A 52 13.87 -58.45 117.11
C SER A 52 14.74 -58.17 115.89
N ASP A 53 14.35 -57.32 114.92
CA ASP A 53 15.18 -57.07 113.71
C ASP A 53 14.96 -55.67 113.08
N GLY A 54 14.61 -54.65 113.88
CA GLY A 54 14.32 -53.29 113.38
C GLY A 54 15.59 -52.47 113.09
N GLU A 55 15.73 -51.96 111.86
CA GLU A 55 16.82 -51.06 111.45
C GLU A 55 16.92 -49.82 112.37
N ARG A 56 18.15 -49.38 112.68
CA ARG A 56 18.36 -48.17 113.49
C ARG A 56 18.10 -46.92 112.65
N TYR A 57 17.69 -45.83 113.29
CA TYR A 57 17.43 -44.56 112.59
C TYR A 57 18.63 -44.07 111.75
N MET A 58 19.86 -44.20 112.28
CA MET A 58 21.07 -43.86 111.51
C MET A 58 21.24 -44.71 110.25
N ASP A 59 20.90 -45.99 110.30
CA ASP A 59 20.97 -46.88 109.14
C ASP A 59 19.96 -46.44 108.07
N ILE A 60 18.76 -46.01 108.49
CA ILE A 60 17.74 -45.42 107.61
C ILE A 60 18.28 -44.12 106.98
N CYS A 61 18.89 -43.22 107.75
CA CYS A 61 19.46 -41.98 107.23
C CYS A 61 20.60 -42.21 106.22
N VAL A 62 21.52 -43.12 106.53
CA VAL A 62 22.61 -43.52 105.62
C VAL A 62 22.03 -44.16 104.36
N ASN A 63 21.00 -45.02 104.50
CA ASN A 63 20.33 -45.65 103.38
C ASN A 63 19.62 -44.61 102.50
N VAL A 64 18.93 -43.62 103.09
CA VAL A 64 18.30 -42.51 102.36
C VAL A 64 19.35 -41.68 101.61
N PHE A 65 20.49 -41.37 102.23
CA PHE A 65 21.57 -40.63 101.56
C PHE A 65 22.17 -41.44 100.39
N ARG A 66 22.40 -42.74 100.60
CA ARG A 66 22.86 -43.67 99.57
C ARG A 66 21.87 -43.78 98.41
N ILE A 67 20.57 -43.88 98.70
CA ILE A 67 19.50 -43.91 97.70
C ILE A 67 19.47 -42.59 96.93
N ARG A 68 19.56 -41.43 97.60
CA ARG A 68 19.65 -40.12 96.93
C ARG A 68 20.88 -40.01 96.02
N GLY A 69 22.04 -40.52 96.45
CA GLY A 69 23.24 -40.58 95.62
C GLY A 69 23.03 -41.45 94.36
N LYS A 70 22.42 -42.63 94.53
CA LYS A 70 22.06 -43.51 93.39
C LYS A 70 21.02 -42.88 92.47
N MET A 71 20.04 -42.16 93.01
CA MET A 71 19.04 -41.43 92.21
C MET A 71 19.70 -40.37 91.34
N LYS A 72 20.62 -39.56 91.88
CA LYS A 72 21.35 -38.55 91.08
C LYS A 72 22.17 -39.17 89.95
N LEU A 73 22.85 -40.30 90.20
CA LEU A 73 23.59 -41.03 89.17
C LEU A 73 22.66 -41.59 88.08
N LEU A 74 21.50 -42.12 88.47
CA LEU A 74 20.49 -42.59 87.52
C LEU A 74 19.91 -41.44 86.70
N GLU A 75 19.61 -40.30 87.31
CA GLU A 75 19.15 -39.09 86.62
C GLU A 75 20.16 -38.63 85.58
N GLN A 76 21.45 -38.56 85.94
CA GLN A 76 22.51 -38.21 84.99
C GLN A 76 22.58 -39.20 83.82
N LYS A 77 22.52 -40.51 84.11
CA LYS A 77 22.56 -41.56 83.08
C LYS A 77 21.33 -41.51 82.16
N ILE A 78 20.15 -41.22 82.69
CA ILE A 78 18.93 -41.03 81.89
C ILE A 78 19.10 -39.84 80.95
N LEU A 79 19.68 -38.75 81.44
CA LEU A 79 19.89 -37.53 80.65
C LEU A 79 20.92 -37.74 79.52
N GLU A 80 21.99 -38.49 79.78
CA GLU A 80 22.96 -38.91 78.76
C GLU A 80 22.29 -39.78 77.67
N LEU A 81 21.50 -40.79 78.08
CA LEU A 81 20.76 -41.64 77.13
C LEU A 81 19.73 -40.86 76.32
N ASP A 82 19.06 -39.87 76.92
CA ASP A 82 18.11 -39.01 76.20
C ASP A 82 18.84 -38.13 75.17
N GLN A 83 20.00 -37.56 75.52
CA GLN A 83 20.83 -36.80 74.58
C GLN A 83 21.31 -37.68 73.42
N GLU A 84 21.74 -38.91 73.68
CA GLU A 84 22.14 -39.86 72.64
C GLU A 84 20.95 -40.22 71.72
N LYS A 85 19.78 -40.46 72.30
CA LYS A 85 18.55 -40.72 71.56
C LYS A 85 18.14 -39.53 70.69
N GLN A 86 18.24 -38.31 71.21
CA GLN A 86 17.99 -37.08 70.45
C GLN A 86 18.97 -36.93 69.28
N ARG A 87 20.27 -37.15 69.51
CA ARG A 87 21.30 -37.12 68.44
C ARG A 87 21.01 -38.17 67.37
N ALA A 88 20.68 -39.40 67.76
CA ALA A 88 20.32 -40.46 66.82
C ALA A 88 19.07 -40.10 66.00
N SER A 89 18.05 -39.50 66.63
CA SER A 89 16.86 -39.02 65.94
C SER A 89 17.16 -37.93 64.92
N LEU A 90 18.00 -36.94 65.27
CA LEU A 90 18.42 -35.88 64.35
C LEU A 90 19.20 -36.43 63.16
N LEU A 91 20.11 -37.37 63.39
CA LEU A 91 20.87 -38.03 62.33
C LEU A 91 19.94 -38.82 61.39
N MET A 92 18.93 -39.51 61.92
CA MET A 92 17.94 -40.22 61.11
C MET A 92 17.16 -39.26 60.20
N ILE A 93 16.70 -38.13 60.73
CA ILE A 93 16.02 -37.08 59.94
C ILE A 93 16.94 -36.55 58.84
N GLN A 94 18.23 -36.33 59.15
CA GLN A 94 19.19 -35.82 58.17
C GLN A 94 19.50 -36.85 57.07
N ILE A 95 19.61 -38.13 57.43
CA ILE A 95 19.77 -39.24 56.48
C ILE A 95 18.55 -39.31 55.54
N GLU A 96 17.34 -39.20 56.09
CA GLU A 96 16.11 -39.24 55.29
C GLU A 96 16.01 -38.05 54.35
N LYS A 97 16.33 -36.85 54.82
CA LYS A 97 16.42 -35.64 53.99
C LYS A 97 17.43 -35.82 52.86
N GLN A 98 18.58 -36.42 53.14
CA GLN A 98 19.62 -36.64 52.14
C GLN A 98 19.22 -37.73 51.12
N LYS A 99 18.56 -38.80 51.57
CA LYS A 99 18.00 -39.84 50.67
C LYS A 99 17.02 -39.23 49.69
N LYS A 100 16.08 -38.41 50.18
CA LYS A 100 15.09 -37.71 49.33
C LYS A 100 15.75 -36.74 48.34
N LYS A 101 16.81 -36.04 48.76
CA LYS A 101 17.59 -35.17 47.87
C LYS A 101 18.27 -35.98 46.77
N ASN A 102 18.86 -37.12 47.10
CA ASN A 102 19.53 -37.99 46.13
C ASN A 102 18.53 -38.58 45.12
N GLU A 103 17.36 -39.00 45.57
CA GLU A 103 16.28 -39.51 44.71
C GLU A 103 15.80 -38.43 43.72
N ASN A 104 15.58 -37.21 44.20
CA ASN A 104 15.20 -36.08 43.34
C ASN A 104 16.29 -35.75 42.29
N MET A 105 17.57 -35.80 42.68
CA MET A 105 18.68 -35.59 41.73
C MET A 105 18.74 -36.70 40.68
N GLN A 106 18.47 -37.94 41.05
CA GLN A 106 18.45 -39.06 40.11
C GLN A 106 17.29 -38.93 39.10
N ASN A 107 16.11 -38.55 39.58
CA ASN A 107 14.93 -38.34 38.72
C ASN A 107 15.16 -37.20 37.71
N THR A 108 15.72 -36.07 38.17
CA THR A 108 16.06 -34.94 37.28
C THR A 108 17.14 -35.30 36.26
N ALA A 109 18.14 -36.09 36.63
CA ALA A 109 19.15 -36.57 35.68
C ALA A 109 18.55 -37.48 34.60
N ILE A 110 17.62 -38.37 34.96
CA ILE A 110 16.90 -39.23 34.01
C ILE A 110 16.05 -38.39 33.05
N GLU A 111 15.34 -37.39 33.57
CA GLU A 111 14.49 -36.51 32.78
C GLU A 111 15.29 -35.66 31.79
N LEU A 112 16.41 -35.08 32.24
CA LEU A 112 17.33 -34.34 31.36
C LEU A 112 17.89 -35.22 30.24
N LYS A 113 18.23 -36.48 30.54
CA LYS A 113 18.69 -37.44 29.52
C LYS A 113 17.62 -37.70 28.46
N ARG A 114 16.37 -37.94 28.88
CA ARG A 114 15.24 -38.14 27.96
C ARG A 114 15.00 -36.90 27.09
N ASN A 115 15.07 -35.71 27.67
CA ASN A 115 14.88 -34.46 26.92
C ASN A 115 15.99 -34.24 25.89
N ASN A 116 17.25 -34.51 26.24
CA ASN A 116 18.37 -34.43 25.30
C ASN A 116 18.21 -35.42 24.14
N ASP A 117 17.80 -36.67 24.41
CA ASP A 117 17.55 -37.66 23.36
C ASP A 117 16.44 -37.21 22.39
N LEU A 118 15.38 -36.58 22.91
CA LEU A 118 14.30 -36.02 22.10
C LEU A 118 14.77 -34.84 21.25
N LEU A 119 15.57 -33.93 21.81
CA LEU A 119 16.14 -32.81 21.08
C LEU A 119 17.08 -33.29 19.97
N HIS A 120 17.93 -34.27 20.25
CA HIS A 120 18.83 -34.86 19.26
C HIS A 120 18.04 -35.50 18.09
N LYS A 121 16.98 -36.24 18.39
CA LYS A 121 16.09 -36.79 17.35
C LYS A 121 15.38 -35.72 16.54
N LYS A 122 14.98 -34.60 17.17
CA LYS A 122 14.39 -33.45 16.45
C LYS A 122 15.41 -32.79 15.53
N SER A 123 16.63 -32.55 15.99
CA SER A 123 17.73 -31.98 15.19
C SER A 123 18.03 -32.83 13.95
N GLN A 124 18.16 -34.15 14.11
CA GLN A 124 18.39 -35.04 12.97
C GLN A 124 17.25 -34.98 11.92
N ARG A 125 16.00 -34.84 12.37
CA ARG A 125 14.86 -34.68 11.45
C ARG A 125 14.92 -33.35 10.71
N THR A 126 15.29 -32.25 11.38
CA THR A 126 15.44 -30.95 10.71
C THR A 126 16.59 -30.97 9.70
N ASP A 127 17.73 -31.57 10.04
CA ASP A 127 18.90 -31.63 9.17
C ASP A 127 18.60 -32.42 7.89
N SER A 128 17.94 -33.58 8.02
CA SER A 128 17.50 -34.38 6.87
C SER A 128 16.47 -33.67 5.98
N MET A 129 15.55 -32.89 6.56
CA MET A 129 14.62 -32.06 5.79
C MET A 129 15.34 -30.94 5.03
N ILE A 130 16.31 -30.27 5.66
CA ILE A 130 17.11 -29.22 5.03
C ILE A 130 17.89 -29.79 3.84
N GLU A 131 18.54 -30.94 4.02
CA GLU A 131 19.29 -31.61 2.96
C GLU A 131 18.38 -32.06 1.80
N HIS A 132 17.19 -32.56 2.11
CA HIS A 132 16.19 -32.90 1.09
C HIS A 132 15.76 -31.67 0.28
N ARG A 133 15.44 -30.56 0.96
CA ARG A 133 15.05 -29.29 0.30
C ARG A 133 16.18 -28.74 -0.57
N HIS A 134 17.43 -28.83 -0.09
CA HIS A 134 18.60 -28.41 -0.86
C HIS A 134 18.73 -29.21 -2.17
N ARG A 135 18.55 -30.54 -2.11
CA ARG A 135 18.57 -31.41 -3.30
C ARG A 135 17.47 -31.07 -4.32
N ILE A 136 16.25 -30.79 -3.86
CA ILE A 136 15.16 -30.35 -4.75
C ILE A 136 15.50 -29.02 -5.41
N ASN A 137 15.97 -28.04 -4.63
CA ASN A 137 16.34 -26.72 -5.15
C ASN A 137 17.43 -26.79 -6.22
N LEU A 138 18.44 -27.65 -6.05
CA LEU A 138 19.48 -27.86 -7.06
C LEU A 138 18.90 -28.36 -8.39
N ARG A 139 17.95 -29.31 -8.36
CA ARG A 139 17.26 -29.81 -9.57
C ARG A 139 16.40 -28.75 -10.22
N TYR A 140 15.68 -27.96 -9.42
CA TYR A 140 14.89 -26.85 -9.92
C TYR A 140 15.77 -25.80 -10.60
N ARG A 141 16.93 -25.48 -10.01
CA ARG A 141 17.90 -24.53 -10.58
C ARG A 141 18.47 -25.01 -11.91
N SER A 142 18.83 -26.30 -12.03
CA SER A 142 19.32 -26.85 -13.30
C SER A 142 18.21 -26.89 -14.37
N SER A 143 16.97 -27.16 -13.98
CA SER A 143 15.81 -27.18 -14.89
C SER A 143 15.40 -25.77 -15.36
N MET A 144 15.56 -24.75 -14.50
CA MET A 144 15.19 -23.37 -14.81
C MET A 144 16.25 -22.59 -15.58
N ALA A 145 17.50 -23.05 -15.61
CA ALA A 145 18.57 -22.42 -16.38
C ALA A 145 18.20 -22.23 -17.88
N PRO A 146 17.74 -23.25 -18.63
CA PRO A 146 17.36 -23.08 -20.04
C PRO A 146 16.15 -22.16 -20.22
N ALA A 147 15.17 -22.20 -19.32
CA ALA A 147 14.02 -21.29 -19.39
C ALA A 147 14.43 -19.82 -19.20
N LYS A 148 15.37 -19.54 -18.28
CA LYS A 148 15.94 -18.20 -18.08
C LYS A 148 16.73 -17.73 -19.29
N GLU A 149 17.51 -18.61 -19.91
CA GLU A 149 18.25 -18.29 -21.13
C GLU A 149 17.31 -18.00 -22.31
N MET A 150 16.25 -18.80 -22.47
CA MET A 150 15.21 -18.55 -23.46
C MET A 150 14.56 -17.18 -23.25
N LEU A 151 14.18 -16.84 -22.02
CA LEU A 151 13.57 -15.55 -21.69
C LEU A 151 14.51 -14.36 -21.96
N ALA A 152 15.81 -14.51 -21.65
CA ALA A 152 16.81 -13.50 -21.99
C ALA A 152 16.94 -13.33 -23.52
N SER A 153 16.91 -14.44 -24.27
CA SER A 153 17.00 -14.42 -25.73
C SER A 153 15.78 -13.78 -26.39
N THR A 154 14.57 -14.04 -25.89
CA THR A 154 13.32 -13.45 -26.40
C THR A 154 13.26 -11.97 -26.08
N LYS A 155 13.66 -11.55 -24.88
CA LYS A 155 13.77 -10.13 -24.50
C LYS A 155 14.74 -9.37 -25.43
N LYS A 156 15.87 -9.98 -25.77
CA LYS A 156 16.83 -9.41 -26.72
C LYS A 156 16.21 -9.27 -28.12
N LYS A 157 15.53 -10.31 -28.62
CA LYS A 157 14.83 -10.26 -29.94
C LYS A 157 13.75 -9.18 -29.97
N ALA A 158 12.91 -9.10 -28.94
CA ALA A 158 11.88 -8.06 -28.82
C ALA A 158 12.48 -6.65 -28.85
N SER A 159 13.60 -6.44 -28.14
CA SER A 159 14.31 -5.16 -28.18
C SER A 159 14.88 -4.82 -29.56
N MET A 160 15.37 -5.81 -30.32
CA MET A 160 15.82 -5.58 -31.69
C MET A 160 14.65 -5.21 -32.61
N HIS A 161 13.55 -5.96 -32.57
CA HIS A 161 12.37 -5.65 -33.39
C HIS A 161 11.75 -4.30 -33.06
N TYR A 162 11.76 -3.88 -31.79
CA TYR A 162 11.30 -2.55 -31.40
C TYR A 162 12.16 -1.44 -32.05
N LYS A 163 13.49 -1.63 -32.12
CA LYS A 163 14.38 -0.69 -32.81
C LYS A 163 14.13 -0.67 -34.32
N GLU A 164 13.98 -1.84 -34.94
CA GLU A 164 13.65 -1.95 -36.37
C GLU A 164 12.33 -1.25 -36.70
N LEU A 165 11.29 -1.42 -35.87
CA LEU A 165 10.02 -0.73 -36.03
C LEU A 165 10.16 0.78 -35.89
N GLN A 166 10.98 1.25 -34.94
CA GLN A 166 11.26 2.67 -34.76
C GLN A 166 11.97 3.27 -35.98
N ASP A 167 12.94 2.55 -36.55
CA ASP A 167 13.65 2.97 -37.75
C ASP A 167 12.74 3.01 -38.99
N ILE A 168 11.92 1.97 -39.18
CA ILE A 168 10.94 1.92 -40.28
C ILE A 168 9.90 3.04 -40.13
N SER A 169 9.37 3.25 -38.92
CA SER A 169 8.44 4.35 -38.63
C SER A 169 9.07 5.71 -38.92
N GLY A 170 10.34 5.90 -38.53
CA GLY A 170 11.09 7.11 -38.84
C GLY A 170 11.22 7.36 -40.34
N ARG A 171 11.57 6.32 -41.12
CA ARG A 171 11.64 6.41 -42.58
C ARG A 171 10.28 6.71 -43.23
N LEU A 172 9.22 6.03 -42.76
CA LEU A 172 7.86 6.25 -43.26
C LEU A 172 7.44 7.70 -43.04
N LYS A 173 7.72 8.27 -41.86
CA LYS A 173 7.43 9.69 -41.56
C LYS A 173 8.12 10.65 -42.53
N VAL A 174 9.41 10.42 -42.84
CA VAL A 174 10.14 11.26 -43.81
C VAL A 174 9.49 11.20 -45.18
N HIS A 175 9.11 10.00 -45.64
CA HIS A 175 8.40 9.84 -46.92
C HIS A 175 7.00 10.48 -46.90
N SER A 176 6.25 10.35 -45.81
CA SER A 176 4.94 11.01 -45.65
C SER A 176 5.07 12.53 -45.72
N CYS A 177 6.09 13.12 -45.08
CA CYS A 177 6.31 14.57 -45.13
C CYS A 177 6.66 15.04 -46.54
N ALA A 178 7.57 14.32 -47.23
CA ALA A 178 7.92 14.64 -48.61
C ALA A 178 6.70 14.57 -49.54
N LEU A 179 5.84 13.55 -49.36
CA LEU A 179 4.60 13.44 -50.12
C LEU A 179 3.62 14.57 -49.81
N ILE A 180 3.51 15.00 -48.54
CA ILE A 180 2.67 16.14 -48.15
C ILE A 180 3.20 17.42 -48.81
N ASP A 181 4.52 17.64 -48.81
CA ASP A 181 5.13 18.80 -49.48
C ASP A 181 4.86 18.77 -51.00
N ASP A 182 4.96 17.60 -51.64
CA ASP A 182 4.62 17.43 -53.06
C ASP A 182 3.12 17.68 -53.33
N LEU A 183 2.24 17.18 -52.47
CA LEU A 183 0.79 17.40 -52.57
C LEU A 183 0.45 18.89 -52.48
N LEU A 184 1.05 19.60 -51.52
CA LEU A 184 0.86 21.03 -51.35
C LEU A 184 1.46 21.83 -52.49
N ARG A 185 2.56 21.38 -53.09
CA ARG A 185 3.21 22.09 -54.19
C ARG A 185 2.47 21.91 -55.52
N PHE A 186 1.98 20.71 -55.81
CA PHE A 186 1.48 20.36 -57.15
C PHE A 186 -0.03 20.17 -57.24
N VAL A 187 -0.71 19.75 -56.17
CA VAL A 187 -2.13 19.38 -56.20
C VAL A 187 -2.99 20.43 -55.48
N PHE A 188 -2.57 20.84 -54.30
CA PHE A 188 -3.28 21.80 -53.45
C PHE A 188 -2.38 22.98 -53.07
N PRO A 189 -1.93 23.81 -54.04
CA PRO A 189 -1.15 25.00 -53.75
C PRO A 189 -1.96 25.91 -52.83
N LEU A 190 -1.47 26.06 -51.60
CA LEU A 190 -2.06 26.88 -50.56
C LEU A 190 -1.23 28.14 -50.38
N GLU A 191 -1.75 29.26 -50.85
CA GLU A 191 -1.06 30.55 -50.85
C GLU A 191 -1.75 31.53 -49.90
N TYR A 192 -0.95 32.27 -49.14
CA TYR A 192 -1.45 33.39 -48.33
C TYR A 192 -1.36 34.67 -49.15
N LEU A 193 -2.50 35.31 -49.40
CA LEU A 193 -2.63 36.48 -50.26
C LEU A 193 -2.59 37.81 -49.48
N GLY A 194 -2.42 37.75 -48.15
CA GLY A 194 -2.35 38.93 -47.27
C GLY A 194 -3.57 39.11 -46.38
N GLU A 195 -3.46 40.04 -45.43
CA GLU A 195 -4.58 40.57 -44.65
C GLU A 195 -5.25 41.72 -45.41
N ARG A 196 -6.58 41.73 -45.44
CA ARG A 196 -7.37 42.78 -46.08
C ARG A 196 -8.20 43.48 -45.03
N HIS A 197 -8.15 44.81 -45.04
CA HIS A 197 -9.00 45.64 -44.21
C HIS A 197 -10.29 45.96 -44.95
N SER A 198 -11.44 45.61 -44.37
CA SER A 198 -12.76 46.02 -44.86
C SER A 198 -12.97 47.51 -44.57
N GLY A 199 -12.33 48.40 -45.32
CA GLY A 199 -12.57 49.84 -45.16
C GLY A 199 -11.51 50.77 -45.70
N GLU A 200 -11.41 50.90 -47.03
CA GLU A 200 -11.06 52.18 -47.64
C GLU A 200 -12.21 52.57 -48.59
N GLY A 201 -13.37 52.98 -48.02
CA GLY A 201 -14.46 53.50 -48.85
C GLY A 201 -15.82 53.74 -48.19
N ALA A 202 -16.15 53.06 -47.07
CA ALA A 202 -17.44 53.27 -46.39
C ALA A 202 -17.23 53.36 -44.87
N GLY A 203 -17.76 54.42 -44.27
CA GLY A 203 -17.56 54.72 -42.85
C GLY A 203 -18.15 53.65 -41.90
N PRO A 204 -17.58 53.49 -40.68
CA PRO A 204 -17.91 52.39 -39.76
C PRO A 204 -19.39 52.29 -39.34
N LEU A 205 -20.15 53.37 -39.47
CA LEU A 205 -21.52 53.48 -38.98
C LEU A 205 -22.59 52.81 -39.86
N GLN A 206 -22.29 52.51 -41.13
CA GLN A 206 -23.33 52.08 -42.09
C GLN A 206 -23.48 50.56 -42.20
N LEU A 207 -22.45 49.78 -41.85
CA LEU A 207 -22.48 48.30 -41.82
C LEU A 207 -23.02 47.73 -40.49
N MET A 208 -22.95 48.49 -39.39
CA MET A 208 -23.54 48.09 -38.10
C MET A 208 -25.07 47.99 -38.13
N MET A 209 -25.75 48.61 -39.11
CA MET A 209 -27.20 48.60 -39.20
C MET A 209 -27.79 47.48 -40.08
N GLN A 210 -26.96 46.66 -40.73
CA GLN A 210 -27.44 45.62 -41.67
C GLN A 210 -27.10 44.19 -41.27
N ALA A 211 -26.37 43.96 -40.17
CA ALA A 211 -26.19 42.61 -39.65
C ALA A 211 -27.47 42.18 -38.91
N PRO A 212 -28.19 41.14 -39.36
CA PRO A 212 -29.35 40.64 -38.61
C PRO A 212 -28.89 40.15 -37.24
N GLU A 213 -29.51 40.67 -36.18
CA GLU A 213 -29.31 40.22 -34.79
C GLU A 213 -29.62 38.72 -34.70
N GLY A 214 -28.59 37.88 -34.76
CA GLY A 214 -28.77 36.43 -34.67
C GLY A 214 -27.65 35.57 -35.28
N SER A 215 -26.79 36.10 -36.16
CA SER A 215 -25.63 35.34 -36.62
C SER A 215 -24.51 35.37 -35.58
N LEU A 216 -24.40 34.28 -34.81
CA LEU A 216 -23.43 34.05 -33.72
C LEU A 216 -21.94 34.12 -34.16
N TRP A 217 -21.65 34.49 -35.40
CA TRP A 217 -20.35 34.34 -36.07
C TRP A 217 -19.67 35.67 -36.44
N SER A 218 -20.17 36.80 -35.91
CA SER A 218 -19.84 38.14 -36.42
C SER A 218 -18.96 38.99 -35.48
N ILE A 219 -18.34 38.44 -34.43
CA ILE A 219 -17.70 39.27 -33.39
C ILE A 219 -16.17 39.13 -33.30
N ASP A 220 -15.52 38.24 -34.04
CA ASP A 220 -14.04 38.25 -34.13
C ASP A 220 -13.59 38.95 -35.42
N ASP A 221 -12.94 40.11 -35.25
CA ASP A 221 -12.23 40.93 -36.25
C ASP A 221 -13.07 41.52 -37.40
N ALA A 222 -14.00 42.41 -37.08
CA ALA A 222 -14.85 43.13 -38.04
C ALA A 222 -14.10 44.01 -39.10
N TYR A 223 -12.77 44.14 -39.00
CA TYR A 223 -11.98 45.06 -39.82
C TYR A 223 -10.75 44.46 -40.50
N SER A 224 -10.46 43.16 -40.33
CA SER A 224 -9.37 42.51 -41.06
C SER A 224 -9.61 41.02 -41.24
N PHE A 225 -9.63 40.54 -42.47
CA PHE A 225 -9.62 39.11 -42.75
C PHE A 225 -8.34 38.71 -43.51
N SER A 226 -7.76 37.59 -43.11
CA SER A 226 -6.71 36.94 -43.88
C SER A 226 -7.33 36.30 -45.13
N LEU A 227 -6.73 36.48 -46.30
CA LEU A 227 -7.18 35.82 -47.54
C LEU A 227 -6.20 34.71 -47.93
N TYR A 228 -6.74 33.54 -48.26
CA TYR A 228 -5.99 32.38 -48.72
C TYR A 228 -6.49 31.93 -50.08
N SER A 229 -5.62 31.29 -50.86
CA SER A 229 -6.01 30.59 -52.09
C SER A 229 -5.62 29.12 -51.99
N ILE A 230 -6.54 28.22 -52.33
CA ILE A 230 -6.26 26.79 -52.54
C ILE A 230 -6.58 26.42 -53.98
N SER A 231 -5.59 25.98 -54.75
CA SER A 231 -5.79 25.61 -56.17
C SER A 231 -6.47 26.72 -56.99
N LYS A 232 -6.11 27.98 -56.72
CA LYS A 232 -6.70 29.21 -57.31
C LYS A 232 -8.13 29.56 -56.84
N LEU A 233 -8.71 28.80 -55.93
CA LEU A 233 -9.99 29.12 -55.29
C LEU A 233 -9.73 29.94 -54.02
N LEU A 234 -10.48 31.02 -53.85
CA LEU A 234 -10.31 31.96 -52.74
C LEU A 234 -11.09 31.49 -51.51
N ILE A 235 -10.43 31.49 -50.35
CA ILE A 235 -11.05 31.20 -49.06
C ILE A 235 -10.67 32.27 -48.05
N PRO A 236 -11.64 32.93 -47.38
CA PRO A 236 -11.33 33.78 -46.24
C PRO A 236 -10.82 32.91 -45.08
N GLY A 237 -9.78 33.39 -44.41
CA GLY A 237 -9.25 32.81 -43.19
C GLY A 237 -10.09 33.08 -41.95
N SER A 238 -11.02 34.04 -42.03
CA SER A 238 -12.02 34.32 -41.01
C SER A 238 -13.23 33.38 -41.17
N GLY A 239 -13.88 33.07 -40.06
CA GLY A 239 -15.02 32.14 -40.04
C GLY A 239 -16.28 32.60 -40.76
N SER A 240 -16.33 33.84 -41.21
CA SER A 240 -17.50 34.44 -41.86
C SER A 240 -17.48 34.17 -43.37
N LEU A 241 -17.67 32.91 -43.76
CA LEU A 241 -17.65 32.48 -45.16
C LEU A 241 -18.87 33.01 -45.96
N LEU A 242 -19.98 33.29 -45.28
CA LEU A 242 -21.23 33.73 -45.91
C LEU A 242 -21.23 35.21 -46.33
N ASN A 243 -20.39 36.03 -45.71
CA ASN A 243 -20.27 37.46 -46.01
C ASN A 243 -19.14 37.76 -47.00
N PHE A 244 -18.45 36.74 -47.52
CA PHE A 244 -17.32 36.91 -48.42
C PHE A 244 -17.77 37.26 -49.84
N ILE A 245 -17.28 38.39 -50.35
CA ILE A 245 -17.55 38.88 -51.70
C ILE A 245 -16.25 38.74 -52.52
N PRO A 246 -16.17 37.81 -53.50
CA PRO A 246 -14.98 37.66 -54.35
C PRO A 246 -14.63 38.93 -55.13
N SER A 247 -15.63 39.78 -55.43
CA SER A 247 -15.50 41.06 -56.14
C SER A 247 -14.69 42.11 -55.39
N ASP A 248 -14.54 41.99 -54.06
CA ASP A 248 -13.72 42.89 -53.23
C ASP A 248 -12.23 42.57 -53.33
N VAL A 249 -11.88 41.48 -54.01
CA VAL A 249 -10.52 41.05 -54.28
C VAL A 249 -10.14 41.51 -55.69
N HIS A 250 -9.49 42.67 -55.81
CA HIS A 250 -8.78 43.06 -57.02
C HIS A 250 -7.52 42.19 -57.21
N THR A 251 -7.73 40.90 -57.52
CA THR A 251 -6.71 40.05 -58.13
C THR A 251 -6.80 40.20 -59.64
N SER A 252 -5.64 40.26 -60.29
CA SER A 252 -5.47 40.33 -61.76
C SER A 252 -6.56 39.57 -62.53
N ASP A 253 -7.06 40.18 -63.61
CA ASP A 253 -8.20 39.76 -64.44
C ASP A 253 -8.26 38.25 -64.80
N GLU A 254 -7.12 37.55 -64.79
CA GLU A 254 -7.03 36.11 -65.09
C GLU A 254 -7.75 35.16 -64.10
N VAL A 255 -8.00 35.55 -62.85
CA VAL A 255 -8.63 34.65 -61.84
C VAL A 255 -10.15 34.73 -61.87
N VAL A 256 -10.70 35.89 -62.22
CA VAL A 256 -12.14 36.15 -62.23
C VAL A 256 -12.79 35.61 -63.51
N GLU A 257 -12.09 35.62 -64.64
CA GLU A 257 -12.61 35.06 -65.91
C GLU A 257 -12.78 33.53 -65.89
N ALA A 258 -12.03 32.80 -65.05
CA ALA A 258 -12.06 31.34 -65.03
C ALA A 258 -13.25 30.74 -64.24
N THR A 259 -13.97 31.53 -63.43
CA THR A 259 -14.96 31.01 -62.47
C THR A 259 -16.42 31.36 -62.77
N CYS A 260 -16.69 32.23 -63.74
CA CYS A 260 -18.05 32.54 -64.17
C CYS A 260 -18.16 32.39 -65.70
N PRO A 261 -18.80 31.32 -66.21
CA PRO A 261 -19.12 31.25 -67.63
C PRO A 261 -20.09 32.39 -68.03
N ASP A 262 -19.91 32.94 -69.22
CA ASP A 262 -20.59 34.14 -69.76
C ASP A 262 -22.13 34.17 -69.64
N TRP A 263 -22.79 33.02 -69.43
CA TRP A 263 -24.24 32.94 -69.26
C TRP A 263 -24.73 33.42 -67.87
N ALA A 264 -23.84 33.65 -66.90
CA ALA A 264 -24.19 34.15 -65.56
C ALA A 264 -24.34 35.68 -65.50
N VAL A 265 -24.02 36.40 -66.58
CA VAL A 265 -24.14 37.87 -66.65
C VAL A 265 -25.59 38.24 -67.01
N GLY A 266 -26.49 38.18 -66.02
CA GLY A 266 -27.85 38.68 -66.27
C GLY A 266 -28.89 38.57 -65.16
N ARG A 267 -28.72 37.71 -64.14
CA ARG A 267 -29.63 37.64 -62.98
C ARG A 267 -28.91 36.98 -61.81
N ASP A 268 -28.97 37.63 -60.64
CA ASP A 268 -28.48 37.21 -59.32
C ASP A 268 -27.07 36.62 -59.28
N GLN A 269 -26.05 37.45 -58.98
CA GLN A 269 -24.63 37.09 -58.81
C GLN A 269 -24.32 36.17 -57.59
N MET A 270 -25.35 35.66 -56.92
CA MET A 270 -25.27 34.93 -55.65
C MET A 270 -24.85 33.44 -55.79
N PRO A 271 -25.30 32.67 -56.79
CA PRO A 271 -25.00 31.22 -56.92
C PRO A 271 -23.52 30.92 -57.17
N CYS A 272 -22.83 31.73 -57.98
CA CYS A 272 -21.43 31.49 -58.33
C CYS A 272 -20.46 31.65 -57.14
N ARG A 273 -20.83 32.47 -56.15
CA ARG A 273 -20.02 32.71 -54.94
C ARG A 273 -20.04 31.51 -54.01
N VAL A 274 -21.23 30.97 -53.76
CA VAL A 274 -21.41 29.78 -52.91
C VAL A 274 -20.68 28.59 -53.52
N LEU A 275 -20.78 28.40 -54.84
CA LEU A 275 -20.10 27.31 -55.56
C LEU A 275 -18.56 27.38 -55.49
N SER A 276 -17.97 28.59 -55.55
CA SER A 276 -16.52 28.74 -55.43
C SER A 276 -16.02 28.43 -54.02
N ILE A 277 -16.73 28.92 -53.00
CA ILE A 277 -16.38 28.67 -51.59
C ILE A 277 -16.58 27.20 -51.24
N THR A 278 -17.69 26.57 -51.64
CA THR A 278 -17.91 25.14 -51.38
C THR A 278 -16.91 24.27 -52.10
N ALA A 279 -16.55 24.59 -53.36
CA ALA A 279 -15.47 23.89 -54.06
C ALA A 279 -14.14 24.02 -53.31
N ALA A 280 -13.82 25.20 -52.79
CA ALA A 280 -12.60 25.42 -52.03
C ALA A 280 -12.61 24.63 -50.70
N LEU A 281 -13.74 24.56 -50.00
CA LEU A 281 -13.93 23.74 -48.80
C LEU A 281 -13.86 22.24 -49.08
N THR A 282 -14.32 21.80 -50.25
CA THR A 282 -14.14 20.42 -50.75
C THR A 282 -12.65 20.08 -50.85
N HIS A 283 -11.84 20.97 -51.43
CA HIS A 283 -10.38 20.79 -51.52
C HIS A 283 -9.71 20.79 -50.15
N VAL A 284 -10.11 21.68 -49.23
CA VAL A 284 -9.60 21.71 -47.85
C VAL A 284 -9.92 20.40 -47.12
N THR A 285 -11.15 19.91 -47.23
CA THR A 285 -11.60 18.67 -46.61
C THR A 285 -10.81 17.47 -47.14
N LEU A 286 -10.61 17.41 -48.46
CA LEU A 286 -9.81 16.37 -49.09
C LEU A 286 -8.36 16.41 -48.60
N LEU A 287 -7.75 17.59 -48.56
CA LEU A 287 -6.38 17.79 -48.07
C LEU A 287 -6.24 17.34 -46.60
N VAL A 288 -7.17 17.74 -45.72
CA VAL A 288 -7.19 17.34 -44.30
C VAL A 288 -7.28 15.82 -44.15
N ASN A 289 -8.16 15.17 -44.91
CA ASN A 289 -8.29 13.71 -44.89
C ASN A 289 -7.03 13.00 -45.39
N ILE A 290 -6.39 13.51 -46.44
CA ILE A 290 -5.14 12.94 -46.96
C ILE A 290 -4.01 13.11 -45.93
N ILE A 291 -3.84 14.30 -45.35
CA ILE A 291 -2.82 14.55 -44.32
C ILE A 291 -3.08 13.65 -43.11
N ALA A 292 -4.31 13.54 -42.63
CA ALA A 292 -4.67 12.66 -41.52
C ALA A 292 -4.33 11.19 -41.83
N CYS A 293 -4.60 10.73 -43.06
CA CYS A 293 -4.24 9.38 -43.50
C CYS A 293 -2.73 9.16 -43.53
N LEU A 294 -1.96 10.10 -44.10
CA LEU A 294 -0.49 10.01 -44.20
C LEU A 294 0.21 10.09 -42.84
N MET A 295 -0.41 10.80 -41.89
CA MET A 295 0.06 10.95 -40.52
C MET A 295 -0.51 9.88 -39.56
N GLN A 296 -1.38 9.00 -40.07
CA GLN A 296 -2.08 7.95 -39.29
C GLN A 296 -2.87 8.53 -38.09
N VAL A 297 -3.48 9.71 -38.28
CA VAL A 297 -4.33 10.37 -37.28
C VAL A 297 -5.78 10.03 -37.55
N VAL A 298 -6.48 9.56 -36.51
CA VAL A 298 -7.93 9.30 -36.58
C VAL A 298 -8.67 10.60 -36.32
N LEU A 299 -9.45 11.06 -37.30
CA LEU A 299 -10.29 12.26 -37.17
C LEU A 299 -11.60 11.93 -36.44
N PRO A 300 -12.11 12.83 -35.58
CA PRO A 300 -13.34 12.61 -34.81
C PRO A 300 -14.60 12.55 -35.68
N HIS A 301 -14.61 13.29 -36.79
CA HIS A 301 -15.76 13.34 -37.70
C HIS A 301 -15.36 12.81 -39.06
N HIS A 302 -16.09 11.80 -39.52
CA HIS A 302 -16.01 11.38 -40.92
C HIS A 302 -16.69 12.46 -41.77
N LEU A 303 -15.90 13.16 -42.58
CA LEU A 303 -16.37 14.23 -43.46
C LEU A 303 -15.94 13.90 -44.88
N SER A 304 -16.91 13.52 -45.72
CA SER A 304 -16.65 13.29 -47.14
C SER A 304 -16.54 14.62 -47.87
N HIS A 305 -15.57 14.75 -48.77
CA HIS A 305 -15.42 15.94 -49.61
C HIS A 305 -16.67 16.19 -50.49
N ALA A 306 -17.43 15.13 -50.82
CA ALA A 306 -18.67 15.26 -51.58
C ALA A 306 -19.80 15.97 -50.82
N GLU A 307 -19.75 16.04 -49.48
CA GLU A 307 -20.81 16.67 -48.66
C GLU A 307 -20.94 18.17 -48.90
N PHE A 308 -19.87 18.85 -49.33
CA PHE A 308 -19.91 20.28 -49.67
C PHE A 308 -20.45 20.56 -51.09
N ASN A 309 -20.52 19.55 -51.95
CA ASN A 309 -20.99 19.68 -53.33
C ASN A 309 -22.49 19.31 -53.49
N ASP A 310 -23.20 19.08 -52.40
CA ASP A 310 -24.63 18.74 -52.45
C ASP A 310 -25.45 19.94 -52.96
N HIS A 311 -26.45 19.68 -53.79
CA HIS A 311 -27.26 20.71 -54.44
C HIS A 311 -28.25 21.38 -53.47
N ASP A 312 -28.55 20.73 -52.33
CA ASP A 312 -29.50 21.21 -51.31
C ASP A 312 -28.79 21.74 -50.04
N LEU A 313 -27.62 22.37 -50.20
CA LEU A 313 -26.84 22.87 -49.07
C LEU A 313 -27.48 24.13 -48.44
N THR A 314 -28.21 23.95 -47.33
CA THR A 314 -28.71 25.07 -46.52
C THR A 314 -27.61 25.68 -45.66
N GLU A 315 -27.78 26.93 -45.23
CA GLU A 315 -26.83 27.63 -44.36
C GLU A 315 -26.55 26.87 -43.05
N GLU A 316 -27.59 26.27 -42.46
CA GLU A 316 -27.46 25.47 -41.24
C GLU A 316 -26.61 24.21 -41.46
N VAL A 317 -26.79 23.53 -42.60
CA VAL A 317 -26.02 22.34 -42.96
C VAL A 317 -24.58 22.72 -43.25
N LEU A 318 -24.35 23.82 -43.99
CA LEU A 318 -23.01 24.33 -44.25
C LEU A 318 -22.27 24.66 -42.95
N ASN A 319 -22.90 25.38 -42.02
CA ASN A 319 -22.32 25.71 -40.71
C ASN A 319 -21.98 24.46 -39.89
N PHE A 320 -22.82 23.43 -39.96
CA PHE A 320 -22.56 22.15 -39.32
C PHE A 320 -21.35 21.41 -39.93
N LEU A 321 -21.23 21.38 -41.26
CA LEU A 321 -20.08 20.78 -41.95
C LEU A 321 -18.79 21.55 -41.68
N LEU A 322 -18.85 22.88 -41.66
CA LEU A 322 -17.72 23.74 -41.28
C LEU A 322 -17.26 23.50 -39.86
N THR A 323 -18.21 23.32 -38.93
CA THR A 323 -17.89 22.99 -37.54
C THR A 323 -17.17 21.65 -37.46
N LYS A 324 -17.67 20.61 -38.13
CA LYS A 324 -16.98 19.30 -38.20
C LYS A 324 -15.57 19.41 -38.78
N LEU A 325 -15.42 20.16 -39.88
CA LEU A 325 -14.14 20.38 -40.53
C LEU A 325 -13.17 21.10 -39.58
N SER A 326 -13.63 22.13 -38.88
CA SER A 326 -12.80 22.88 -37.92
C SER A 326 -12.28 22.00 -36.78
N ILE A 327 -13.14 21.14 -36.23
CA ILE A 327 -12.77 20.19 -35.18
C ILE A 327 -11.73 19.21 -35.70
N ASN A 328 -11.93 18.67 -36.92
CA ASN A 328 -10.96 17.78 -37.56
C ASN A 328 -9.60 18.47 -37.75
N VAL A 329 -9.56 19.72 -38.19
CA VAL A 329 -8.32 20.49 -38.37
C VAL A 329 -7.61 20.73 -37.03
N VAL A 330 -8.34 21.06 -35.97
CA VAL A 330 -7.77 21.28 -34.63
C VAL A 330 -7.21 19.98 -34.05
N VAL A 331 -7.95 18.87 -34.18
CA VAL A 331 -7.46 17.55 -33.76
C VAL A 331 -6.21 17.16 -34.55
N LEU A 332 -6.21 17.39 -35.87
CA LEU A 332 -5.03 17.16 -36.69
C LEU A 332 -3.84 18.03 -36.24
N ALA A 333 -4.06 19.31 -35.94
CA ALA A 333 -3.02 20.21 -35.48
C ALA A 333 -2.39 19.75 -34.16
N THR A 334 -3.22 19.38 -33.19
CA THR A 334 -2.74 18.84 -31.91
C THR A 334 -2.01 17.50 -32.07
N ALA A 335 -2.48 16.62 -32.97
CA ALA A 335 -1.81 15.34 -33.26
C ALA A 335 -0.43 15.53 -33.93
N VAL A 336 -0.27 16.58 -34.73
CA VAL A 336 1.00 17.00 -35.33
C VAL A 336 1.94 17.67 -34.31
N GLY A 337 1.43 18.03 -33.13
CA GLY A 337 2.19 18.65 -32.04
C GLY A 337 2.19 20.18 -32.07
N VAL A 338 1.24 20.80 -32.77
CA VAL A 338 1.03 22.26 -32.70
C VAL A 338 0.53 22.61 -31.30
N ALA A 339 1.18 23.58 -30.64
CA ALA A 339 0.79 24.01 -29.31
C ALA A 339 -0.64 24.59 -29.33
N PRO A 340 -1.51 24.23 -28.36
CA PRO A 340 -2.89 24.70 -28.35
C PRO A 340 -2.99 26.22 -28.27
N ASP A 341 -2.03 26.87 -27.60
CA ASP A 341 -1.96 28.34 -27.45
C ASP A 341 -1.68 29.06 -28.78
N SER A 342 -1.18 28.35 -29.79
CA SER A 342 -0.91 28.90 -31.13
C SER A 342 -2.07 28.73 -32.10
N LEU A 343 -3.07 27.91 -31.74
CA LEU A 343 -4.26 27.72 -32.57
C LEU A 343 -5.15 28.95 -32.47
N SER A 344 -5.59 29.45 -33.62
CA SER A 344 -6.62 30.48 -33.68
C SER A 344 -7.98 29.88 -33.34
N SER A 345 -8.99 30.73 -33.17
CA SER A 345 -10.39 30.34 -32.98
C SER A 345 -10.80 29.19 -33.91
N LEU A 346 -11.73 28.33 -33.46
CA LEU A 346 -12.27 27.21 -34.25
C LEU A 346 -12.71 27.65 -35.65
N HIS A 347 -13.10 28.92 -35.79
CA HIS A 347 -13.62 29.48 -37.01
C HIS A 347 -12.54 29.79 -38.05
N CYS A 348 -11.26 29.79 -37.67
CA CYS A 348 -10.13 30.08 -38.55
C CYS A 348 -9.54 28.80 -39.17
N ILE A 349 -10.36 28.02 -39.86
CA ILE A 349 -10.02 26.69 -40.41
C ILE A 349 -8.74 26.73 -41.23
N VAL A 350 -8.66 27.63 -42.22
CA VAL A 350 -7.51 27.71 -43.13
C VAL A 350 -6.25 28.20 -42.42
N LYS A 351 -6.38 29.15 -41.48
CA LYS A 351 -5.25 29.64 -40.68
C LYS A 351 -4.65 28.52 -39.83
N ASN A 352 -5.51 27.74 -39.17
CA ASN A 352 -5.08 26.58 -38.39
C ASN A 352 -4.46 25.51 -39.29
N LEU A 353 -5.01 25.25 -40.48
CA LEU A 353 -4.42 24.32 -41.44
C LEU A 353 -3.05 24.77 -41.96
N VAL A 354 -2.86 26.06 -42.23
CA VAL A 354 -1.54 26.63 -42.61
C VAL A 354 -0.53 26.45 -41.47
N LEU A 355 -0.94 26.59 -40.22
CA LEU A 355 -0.09 26.31 -39.07
C LEU A 355 0.30 24.83 -39.02
N VAL A 356 -0.63 23.91 -39.26
CA VAL A 356 -0.34 22.46 -39.38
C VAL A 356 0.70 22.22 -40.46
N ILE A 357 0.51 22.78 -41.65
CA ILE A 357 1.40 22.62 -42.80
C ILE A 357 2.80 23.16 -42.49
N LYS A 358 2.92 24.37 -41.95
CA LYS A 358 4.21 24.94 -41.53
C LYS A 358 4.90 24.06 -40.49
N HIS A 359 4.15 23.52 -39.55
CA HIS A 359 4.70 22.63 -38.54
C HIS A 359 5.15 21.29 -39.16
N LEU A 360 4.44 20.75 -40.15
CA LEU A 360 4.84 19.55 -40.88
C LEU A 360 6.13 19.76 -41.69
N SER A 361 6.31 20.92 -42.34
CA SER A 361 7.52 21.21 -43.12
C SER A 361 8.75 21.54 -42.27
N HIS A 362 8.57 21.97 -41.01
CA HIS A 362 9.67 22.37 -40.13
C HIS A 362 9.93 21.44 -38.93
N ALA A 363 8.99 20.58 -38.54
CA ALA A 363 9.10 19.81 -37.30
C ALA A 363 9.76 18.44 -37.49
N LYS A 364 10.62 18.11 -36.51
CA LYS A 364 10.83 16.72 -36.09
C LYS A 364 9.54 16.25 -35.42
N ILE A 365 8.65 15.62 -36.18
CA ILE A 365 7.35 15.13 -35.70
C ILE A 365 7.55 14.22 -34.49
N SER A 366 7.11 14.70 -33.33
CA SER A 366 7.11 13.92 -32.08
C SER A 366 6.14 12.73 -32.24
N PRO A 367 6.46 11.53 -31.75
CA PRO A 367 5.54 10.41 -31.83
C PRO A 367 4.27 10.70 -31.03
N ALA A 368 3.13 10.65 -31.72
CA ALA A 368 1.77 10.52 -31.21
C ALA A 368 1.53 11.13 -29.83
N VAL A 369 1.21 12.43 -29.79
CA VAL A 369 0.43 12.97 -28.67
C VAL A 369 -0.96 12.36 -28.81
N HIS A 370 -1.22 11.26 -28.11
CA HIS A 370 -2.60 10.85 -27.84
C HIS A 370 -3.27 12.03 -27.14
N LEU A 371 -4.25 12.68 -27.79
CA LEU A 371 -5.12 13.61 -27.09
C LEU A 371 -5.69 12.87 -25.87
N SER A 372 -5.51 13.44 -24.68
CA SER A 372 -6.11 12.86 -23.50
C SER A 372 -7.61 12.76 -23.70
N GLU A 373 -8.22 11.68 -23.22
CA GLU A 373 -9.65 11.46 -23.38
C GLU A 373 -10.48 12.61 -22.78
N ALA A 374 -9.92 13.31 -21.78
CA ALA A 374 -10.47 14.54 -21.22
C ALA A 374 -10.50 15.69 -22.24
N ALA A 375 -9.40 15.95 -22.96
CA ALA A 375 -9.33 16.99 -23.99
C ALA A 375 -10.29 16.71 -25.16
N TYR A 376 -10.41 15.43 -25.55
CA TYR A 376 -11.38 15.00 -26.56
C TYR A 376 -12.83 15.26 -26.12
N ARG A 377 -13.18 14.92 -24.87
CA ARG A 377 -14.53 15.18 -24.32
C ARG A 377 -14.83 16.66 -24.16
N GLU A 378 -13.85 17.50 -23.84
CA GLU A 378 -14.01 18.95 -23.71
C GLU A 378 -14.35 19.59 -25.08
N LEU A 379 -13.64 19.20 -26.13
CA LEU A 379 -13.91 19.59 -27.52
C LEU A 379 -15.30 19.15 -27.98
N HIS A 380 -15.71 17.92 -27.65
CA HIS A 380 -17.05 17.41 -27.95
C HIS A 380 -18.17 18.09 -27.15
N ARG A 381 -17.93 18.47 -25.88
CA ARG A 381 -18.92 19.21 -25.06
C ARG A 381 -19.18 20.60 -25.62
N GLY A 382 -18.16 21.31 -26.09
CA GLY A 382 -18.32 22.61 -26.76
C GLY A 382 -19.12 22.50 -28.06
N SER A 383 -19.00 21.37 -28.76
CA SER A 383 -19.74 21.06 -29.99
C SER A 383 -21.20 20.65 -29.72
N GLY A 384 -21.47 20.00 -28.59
CA GLY A 384 -22.79 19.53 -28.17
C GLY A 384 -23.86 20.63 -28.08
N ALA A 385 -23.45 21.86 -27.73
CA ALA A 385 -24.33 23.02 -27.66
C ALA A 385 -24.82 23.50 -29.06
N LEU A 386 -24.09 23.18 -30.14
CA LEU A 386 -24.42 23.56 -31.52
C LEU A 386 -25.18 22.45 -32.28
N THR A 387 -25.21 21.22 -31.77
CA THR A 387 -25.78 20.04 -32.45
C THR A 387 -27.25 19.74 -32.17
N LEU A 388 -27.95 20.56 -31.37
CA LEU A 388 -29.26 20.18 -30.81
C LEU A 388 -30.49 20.46 -31.69
N ARG A 389 -30.36 20.71 -33.01
CA ARG A 389 -31.54 20.97 -33.87
C ARG A 389 -31.70 20.25 -35.21
N SER A 390 -30.78 19.43 -35.71
CA SER A 390 -30.94 18.84 -37.06
C SER A 390 -30.77 17.31 -37.16
N TYR A 391 -30.80 16.57 -36.05
CA TYR A 391 -30.65 15.11 -36.05
C TYR A 391 -31.97 14.36 -36.35
N THR A 392 -32.48 14.41 -37.58
CA THR A 392 -33.52 13.44 -38.04
C THR A 392 -33.33 12.82 -39.42
N ARG A 393 -32.33 13.19 -40.22
CA ARG A 393 -32.10 12.54 -41.53
C ARG A 393 -30.63 12.25 -41.76
N CYS A 394 -30.21 11.03 -41.42
CA CYS A 394 -29.14 10.26 -42.08
C CYS A 394 -28.89 8.99 -41.25
N LYS A 395 -29.86 8.06 -41.30
CA LYS A 395 -29.62 6.66 -40.94
C LYS A 395 -29.17 5.98 -42.22
N ASN A 396 -27.90 5.59 -42.29
CA ASN A 396 -27.32 4.51 -43.09
C ASN A 396 -25.90 4.87 -43.50
N PHE A 397 -24.91 4.79 -42.60
CA PHE A 397 -23.55 4.44 -42.99
C PHE A 397 -22.89 3.65 -41.85
N LEU A 398 -22.63 2.38 -42.14
CA LEU A 398 -21.83 1.46 -41.32
C LEU A 398 -20.39 1.99 -41.22
N PRO A 399 -19.75 1.96 -40.04
CA PRO A 399 -18.33 2.24 -39.95
C PRO A 399 -17.55 1.04 -40.49
N TYR A 400 -16.76 1.26 -41.54
CA TYR A 400 -15.60 0.43 -41.83
C TYR A 400 -14.57 0.66 -40.72
N LEU A 401 -14.74 -0.06 -39.61
CA LEU A 401 -13.67 -0.27 -38.64
C LEU A 401 -12.66 -1.20 -39.30
N ASN A 402 -11.41 -0.74 -39.40
CA ASN A 402 -10.25 -1.60 -39.61
C ASN A 402 -10.15 -2.57 -38.43
N SER A 403 -10.87 -3.68 -38.51
CA SER A 403 -10.74 -4.84 -37.65
C SER A 403 -9.47 -5.59 -38.04
N ALA A 404 -8.42 -5.53 -37.20
CA ALA A 404 -7.48 -6.64 -36.95
C ALA A 404 -6.25 -6.27 -36.08
N LEU A 405 -5.97 -4.99 -35.76
CA LEU A 405 -4.67 -4.64 -35.16
C LEU A 405 -4.68 -4.18 -33.69
N HIS A 406 -5.84 -4.00 -33.06
CA HIS A 406 -5.90 -3.42 -31.71
C HIS A 406 -6.31 -4.35 -30.56
N GLU A 407 -6.80 -5.57 -30.83
CA GLU A 407 -7.26 -6.47 -29.75
C GLU A 407 -6.12 -7.17 -28.99
N ASN A 408 -4.89 -7.21 -29.51
CA ASN A 408 -3.79 -7.94 -28.87
C ASN A 408 -2.78 -7.06 -28.11
N THR A 409 -2.77 -5.73 -28.32
CA THR A 409 -1.76 -4.84 -27.72
C THR A 409 -2.05 -4.43 -26.28
N GLU A 410 -3.33 -4.27 -25.90
CA GLU A 410 -3.67 -3.92 -24.51
C GLU A 410 -3.53 -5.11 -23.54
N GLN A 411 -3.78 -6.32 -24.03
CA GLN A 411 -3.61 -7.55 -23.24
C GLN A 411 -2.12 -7.88 -23.02
N LEU A 412 -1.26 -7.60 -24.00
CA LEU A 412 0.20 -7.73 -23.85
C LEU A 412 0.82 -6.69 -22.90
N LEU A 413 0.24 -5.51 -22.77
CA LEU A 413 0.69 -4.48 -21.83
C LEU A 413 0.25 -4.78 -20.39
N TYR A 414 -0.93 -5.36 -20.19
CA TYR A 414 -1.40 -5.82 -18.88
C TYR A 414 -0.58 -7.01 -18.35
N ASP A 415 -0.22 -7.97 -19.22
CA ASP A 415 0.61 -9.11 -18.84
C ASP A 415 2.06 -8.71 -18.49
N TYR A 416 2.59 -7.64 -19.09
CA TYR A 416 3.92 -7.12 -18.77
C TYR A 416 4.00 -6.47 -17.39
N HIS A 417 2.93 -5.77 -16.96
CA HIS A 417 2.90 -5.12 -15.65
C HIS A 417 2.77 -6.11 -14.49
N VAL A 418 2.05 -7.22 -14.68
CA VAL A 418 1.88 -8.27 -13.65
C VAL A 418 3.17 -9.05 -13.40
N VAL A 419 4.04 -9.22 -14.41
CA VAL A 419 5.33 -9.91 -14.21
C VAL A 419 6.35 -9.02 -13.50
N SER A 420 6.31 -7.70 -13.72
CA SER A 420 7.25 -6.76 -13.09
C SER A 420 7.00 -6.52 -11.59
N SER A 421 5.78 -6.75 -11.08
CA SER A 421 5.45 -6.58 -9.66
C SER A 421 5.75 -7.81 -8.80
N LEU A 422 5.96 -8.99 -9.40
CA LEU A 422 6.30 -10.22 -8.68
C LEU A 422 7.78 -10.36 -8.29
N ASP A 423 8.68 -9.59 -8.93
CA ASP A 423 10.13 -9.63 -8.65
C ASP A 423 10.57 -8.67 -7.51
N LEU A 424 9.69 -7.81 -7.01
CA LEU A 424 10.03 -6.84 -5.95
C LEU A 424 9.82 -7.35 -4.52
N ASP A 425 9.05 -8.43 -4.32
CA ASP A 425 8.74 -8.95 -2.98
C ASP A 425 9.65 -10.10 -2.50
N LEU A 426 10.62 -10.54 -3.32
CA LEU A 426 11.57 -11.61 -2.96
C LEU A 426 12.93 -11.12 -2.44
N ALA A 427 13.12 -9.80 -2.32
CA ALA A 427 14.35 -9.20 -1.78
C ALA A 427 14.23 -8.73 -0.31
N ALA A 428 13.07 -8.92 0.32
CA ALA A 428 12.83 -8.53 1.71
C ALA A 428 12.21 -9.70 2.50
N THR A 429 13.00 -10.75 2.78
CA THR A 429 12.84 -11.62 3.97
C THR A 429 14.12 -12.34 4.30
#